data_AF-A0A3S2Y5X4-F1
#
_entry.id   AF-A0A3S2Y5X4-F1
#
_cell.length_a   1.000
_cell.length_b   1.000
_cell.length_c   1.000
_cell.angle_alpha   90.00
_cell.angle_beta   90.00
_cell.angle_gamma   90.00
#
_symmetry.space_group_name_H-M   'P 1'
#
loop_
_entity.id
_entity.type
_entity.pdbx_description
1 polymer ?
#
loop_
_entity_poly.entity_id
_entity_poly.type
_entity_poly.pdbx_seq_one_letter_code
_entity_poly.pdbx_strand_id
1 'polypeptide(L)'
;MVGINWTDHARCMVAANWWSDPSQCWYEWQSLLGGVLAVLAAGLTILVTRCQMKQAERHKQDELASVREQMEQVENQRLDEIRRRHNAARIGMPFAVSEISAMCHSMADKLLGEMQRLDVEAEHGEPDEVAVNPDILKTRRLDEILFPASVASSFREFTETLTNDTDICHISELMSQLQILCARWASFDFSEILAKDRLLSLLFDVAKVGYLNDCLFNYVRGLESKGFGVVGVISYEDAWKGIGEKVFSLIFDRPDIFDFGKINAMLKRRREDGSSPWLEKFEVE
;
A
#
# COMPACT_ATOMS: atom_id res chain seq x y z
N MET A 1 -64.31 -18.48 -29.86
CA MET A 1 -63.60 -19.34 -30.84
C MET A 1 -64.46 -19.41 -32.09
N VAL A 2 -64.20 -18.54 -33.06
CA VAL A 2 -64.85 -18.58 -34.37
C VAL A 2 -64.00 -19.51 -35.23
N GLY A 3 -64.50 -20.73 -35.47
CA GLY A 3 -63.86 -21.68 -36.37
C GLY A 3 -64.09 -21.23 -37.80
N ILE A 4 -63.07 -20.62 -38.41
CA ILE A 4 -63.07 -20.36 -39.84
C ILE A 4 -62.84 -21.70 -40.54
N ASN A 5 -63.87 -22.19 -41.21
CA ASN A 5 -63.85 -23.45 -41.95
C ASN A 5 -63.26 -23.19 -43.35
N TRP A 6 -61.97 -23.44 -43.51
CA TRP A 6 -61.20 -23.10 -44.73
C TRP A 6 -61.48 -24.01 -45.94
N THR A 7 -62.32 -25.04 -45.79
CA THR A 7 -62.55 -26.04 -46.85
C THR A 7 -63.55 -25.59 -47.92
N ASP A 8 -64.36 -24.56 -47.68
CA ASP A 8 -65.43 -24.15 -48.60
C ASP A 8 -65.03 -23.04 -49.61
N HIS A 9 -63.79 -22.54 -49.55
CA HIS A 9 -63.27 -21.54 -50.50
C HIS A 9 -62.14 -22.06 -51.40
N ALA A 10 -61.78 -23.34 -51.31
CA ALA A 10 -60.80 -23.97 -52.18
C ALA A 10 -61.43 -24.87 -53.26
N ARG A 11 -62.73 -24.70 -53.56
CA ARG A 11 -63.28 -25.21 -54.83
C ARG A 11 -62.97 -24.16 -55.88
N CYS A 12 -61.96 -24.44 -56.69
CA CYS A 12 -61.69 -23.75 -57.94
C CYS A 12 -62.98 -23.81 -58.79
N MET A 13 -63.87 -22.82 -58.64
CA MET A 13 -65.02 -22.67 -59.51
C MET A 13 -64.48 -22.16 -60.83
N VAL A 14 -63.92 -23.07 -61.62
CA VAL A 14 -63.72 -22.84 -63.04
C VAL A 14 -65.11 -22.58 -63.58
N ALA A 15 -65.44 -21.31 -63.82
CA ALA A 15 -66.70 -20.94 -64.46
C ALA A 15 -66.83 -21.81 -65.71
N ALA A 16 -67.99 -22.45 -65.91
CA ALA A 16 -68.22 -23.36 -67.04
C ALA A 16 -67.99 -22.70 -68.42
N ASN A 17 -67.79 -21.39 -68.43
CA ASN A 17 -67.61 -20.49 -69.56
C ASN A 17 -66.14 -20.01 -69.69
N TRP A 18 -65.17 -20.63 -69.03
CA TRP A 18 -63.75 -20.22 -69.07
C TRP A 18 -63.17 -20.08 -70.49
N TRP A 19 -63.78 -20.76 -71.47
CA TRP A 19 -63.43 -20.64 -72.89
C TRP A 19 -63.77 -19.28 -73.51
N SER A 20 -64.74 -18.54 -72.94
CA SER A 20 -65.26 -17.28 -73.49
C SER A 20 -64.66 -16.05 -72.82
N ASP A 21 -63.98 -16.23 -71.68
CA ASP A 21 -63.22 -15.17 -71.03
C ASP A 21 -61.99 -15.74 -70.28
N PRO A 22 -60.91 -16.10 -71.01
CA PRO A 22 -59.70 -16.69 -70.44
C PRO A 22 -58.96 -15.77 -69.44
N SER A 23 -59.38 -14.50 -69.33
CA SER A 23 -58.75 -13.47 -68.50
C SER A 23 -58.87 -13.76 -66.99
N GLN A 24 -59.99 -14.31 -66.51
CA GLN A 24 -60.19 -14.58 -65.07
C GLN A 24 -59.32 -15.75 -64.56
N CYS A 25 -59.26 -16.85 -65.31
CA CYS A 25 -58.40 -18.00 -64.99
C CYS A 25 -56.92 -17.59 -64.98
N TRP A 26 -56.52 -16.73 -65.92
CA TRP A 26 -55.18 -16.17 -65.98
C TRP A 26 -54.86 -15.29 -64.75
N TYR A 27 -55.82 -14.49 -64.30
CA TYR A 27 -55.67 -13.63 -63.12
C TYR A 27 -55.50 -14.43 -61.82
N GLU A 28 -56.28 -15.49 -61.61
CA GLU A 28 -56.14 -16.39 -60.46
C GLU A 28 -54.80 -17.14 -60.49
N TRP A 29 -54.38 -17.59 -61.67
CA TRP A 29 -53.08 -18.24 -61.84
C TRP A 29 -51.91 -17.29 -61.55
N GLN A 30 -52.01 -16.04 -62.01
CA GLN A 30 -51.04 -14.98 -61.72
C GLN A 30 -50.97 -14.65 -60.21
N SER A 31 -52.10 -14.61 -59.51
CA SER A 31 -52.12 -14.33 -58.08
C SER A 31 -51.61 -15.51 -57.24
N LEU A 32 -51.85 -16.76 -57.67
CA LEU A 32 -51.23 -17.94 -57.06
C LEU A 32 -49.71 -17.97 -57.26
N LEU A 33 -49.24 -17.69 -58.47
CA LEU A 33 -47.81 -17.48 -58.76
C LEU A 33 -47.21 -16.38 -57.87
N GLY A 34 -47.89 -15.25 -57.75
CA GLY A 34 -47.48 -14.12 -56.91
C GLY A 34 -47.37 -14.52 -55.44
N GLY A 35 -48.34 -15.29 -54.93
CA GLY A 35 -48.32 -15.82 -53.57
C GLY A 35 -47.15 -16.79 -53.32
N VAL A 36 -46.90 -17.72 -54.25
CA VAL A 36 -45.75 -18.65 -54.15
C VAL A 36 -44.43 -17.89 -54.19
N LEU A 37 -44.29 -16.92 -55.10
CA LEU A 37 -43.11 -16.06 -55.19
C LEU A 37 -42.91 -15.23 -53.91
N ALA A 38 -43.98 -14.72 -53.31
CA ALA A 38 -43.91 -13.97 -52.05
C ALA A 38 -43.45 -14.85 -50.89
N VAL A 39 -43.96 -16.08 -50.77
CA VAL A 39 -43.52 -17.03 -49.74
C VAL A 39 -42.05 -17.42 -49.93
N LEU A 40 -41.64 -17.67 -51.17
CA LEU A 40 -40.23 -17.94 -51.50
C LEU A 40 -39.33 -16.75 -51.17
N ALA A 41 -39.74 -15.53 -51.53
CA ALA A 41 -39.02 -14.30 -51.21
C ALA A 41 -38.92 -14.08 -49.69
N ALA A 42 -39.98 -14.32 -48.93
CA ALA A 42 -39.98 -14.22 -47.48
C ALA A 42 -39.05 -15.27 -46.85
N GLY A 43 -39.10 -16.52 -47.32
CA GLY A 43 -38.20 -17.60 -46.88
C GLY A 43 -36.73 -17.27 -47.14
N LEU A 44 -36.40 -16.75 -48.33
CA LEU A 44 -35.05 -16.34 -48.69
C LEU A 44 -34.58 -15.18 -47.80
N THR A 45 -35.45 -14.21 -47.52
CA THR A 45 -35.15 -13.07 -46.63
C THR A 45 -34.85 -13.51 -45.20
N ILE A 46 -35.62 -14.47 -44.66
CA ILE A 46 -35.39 -15.03 -43.32
C ILE A 46 -34.04 -15.78 -43.26
N LEU A 47 -33.70 -16.52 -44.31
CA LEU A 47 -32.41 -17.21 -44.38
C LEU A 47 -31.24 -16.23 -44.44
N VAL A 48 -31.34 -15.19 -45.26
CA VAL A 48 -30.29 -14.16 -45.37
C VAL A 48 -30.11 -13.42 -44.05
N THR A 49 -31.20 -12.99 -43.40
CA THR A 49 -31.12 -12.27 -42.11
C THR A 49 -30.53 -13.15 -41.01
N ARG A 50 -30.89 -14.44 -40.94
CA ARG A 50 -30.26 -15.39 -39.99
C ARG A 50 -28.76 -15.57 -40.25
N CYS A 51 -28.35 -15.65 -41.52
CA CYS A 51 -26.94 -15.71 -41.87
C CYS A 51 -26.19 -14.43 -41.46
N GLN A 52 -26.77 -13.26 -41.69
CA GLN A 52 -26.19 -11.97 -41.27
C GLN A 52 -26.07 -11.86 -39.75
N MET A 53 -27.10 -12.27 -38.99
CA MET A 53 -27.06 -12.29 -37.52
C MET A 53 -25.93 -13.19 -37.01
N LYS A 54 -25.79 -14.40 -37.56
CA LYS A 54 -24.73 -15.33 -37.16
C LYS A 54 -23.33 -14.82 -37.50
N GLN A 55 -23.16 -14.12 -38.62
CA GLN A 55 -21.89 -13.46 -38.95
C GLN A 55 -21.58 -12.29 -38.01
N ALA A 56 -22.59 -11.47 -37.70
CA ALA A 56 -22.45 -10.37 -36.75
C ALA A 56 -22.13 -10.85 -35.33
N GLU A 57 -22.73 -11.95 -34.89
CA GLU A 57 -22.42 -12.57 -33.60
C GLU A 57 -20.97 -13.05 -33.52
N ARG A 58 -20.47 -13.71 -34.57
CA ARG A 58 -19.06 -14.13 -34.64
C ARG A 58 -18.12 -12.94 -34.61
N HIS A 59 -18.39 -11.90 -35.39
CA HIS A 59 -17.59 -10.68 -35.39
C HIS A 59 -17.55 -10.03 -33.99
N LYS A 60 -18.68 -9.97 -33.28
CA LYS A 60 -18.71 -9.46 -31.91
C LYS A 60 -17.93 -10.35 -30.93
N GLN A 61 -17.98 -11.66 -31.10
CA GLN A 61 -17.21 -12.59 -30.26
C GLN A 61 -15.69 -12.42 -30.49
N ASP A 62 -15.27 -12.31 -31.75
CA ASP A 62 -13.87 -12.08 -32.11
C ASP A 62 -13.37 -10.72 -31.61
N GLU A 63 -14.21 -9.68 -31.74
CA GLU A 63 -13.93 -8.34 -31.20
C GLU A 63 -13.75 -8.38 -29.68
N LEU A 64 -14.67 -9.02 -28.94
CA LEU A 64 -14.57 -9.17 -27.49
C LEU A 64 -13.34 -9.98 -27.06
N ALA A 65 -12.98 -11.03 -27.82
CA ALA A 65 -11.78 -11.80 -27.56
C ALA A 65 -10.52 -10.94 -27.74
N SER A 66 -10.46 -10.13 -28.80
CA SER A 66 -9.33 -9.22 -29.04
C SER A 66 -9.22 -8.12 -27.98
N VAL A 67 -10.35 -7.57 -27.51
CA VAL A 67 -10.37 -6.57 -26.43
C VAL A 67 -9.88 -7.17 -25.11
N ARG A 68 -10.28 -8.42 -24.82
CA ARG A 68 -9.82 -9.12 -23.61
C ARG A 68 -8.32 -9.37 -23.65
N GLU A 69 -7.79 -9.79 -24.80
CA GLU A 69 -6.35 -9.98 -24.99
C GLU A 69 -5.58 -8.66 -24.82
N GLN A 70 -6.12 -7.56 -25.37
CA GLN A 70 -5.52 -6.24 -25.19
C GLN A 70 -5.53 -5.78 -23.73
N MET A 71 -6.62 -6.01 -22.99
CA MET A 71 -6.69 -5.69 -21.56
C MET A 71 -5.65 -6.47 -20.76
N GLU A 72 -5.50 -7.78 -21.03
CA GLU A 72 -4.50 -8.62 -20.36
C GLU A 72 -3.07 -8.17 -20.69
N GLN A 73 -2.79 -7.80 -21.94
CA GLN A 73 -1.50 -7.26 -22.34
C GLN A 73 -1.18 -5.93 -21.63
N VAL A 74 -2.16 -5.03 -21.53
CA VAL A 74 -1.99 -3.74 -20.83
C VAL A 74 -1.76 -3.96 -19.34
N GLU A 75 -2.49 -4.89 -18.71
CA GLU A 75 -2.30 -5.22 -17.30
C GLU A 75 -0.90 -5.80 -17.04
N ASN A 76 -0.45 -6.74 -17.87
CA ASN A 76 0.89 -7.31 -17.78
C ASN A 76 1.99 -6.25 -17.97
N GLN A 77 1.84 -5.35 -18.94
CA GLN A 77 2.78 -4.24 -19.14
C GLN A 77 2.84 -3.31 -17.92
N ARG A 78 1.68 -3.01 -17.31
CA ARG A 78 1.61 -2.20 -16.10
C ARG A 78 2.30 -2.88 -14.92
N LEU A 79 2.10 -4.18 -14.72
CA LEU A 79 2.76 -4.94 -13.66
C LEU A 79 4.28 -4.98 -13.85
N ASP A 80 4.73 -5.18 -15.08
CA ASP A 80 6.15 -5.14 -15.42
C ASP A 80 6.78 -3.76 -15.18
N GLU A 81 6.05 -2.68 -15.53
CA GLU A 81 6.49 -1.32 -15.25
C GLU A 81 6.63 -1.07 -13.75
N ILE A 82 5.62 -1.45 -12.96
CA ILE A 82 5.66 -1.32 -11.48
C ILE A 82 6.86 -2.10 -10.93
N ARG A 83 7.08 -3.33 -11.39
CA ARG A 83 8.21 -4.17 -10.93
C ARG A 83 9.56 -3.55 -11.27
N ARG A 84 9.71 -2.97 -12.47
CA ARG A 84 10.94 -2.27 -12.87
C ARG A 84 11.18 -1.03 -12.03
N ARG A 85 10.14 -0.21 -11.81
CA ARG A 85 10.22 0.97 -10.95
C ARG A 85 10.56 0.58 -9.51
N HIS A 86 9.94 -0.47 -8.99
CA HIS A 86 10.23 -1.00 -7.65
C HIS A 86 11.70 -1.42 -7.51
N ASN A 87 12.21 -2.20 -8.46
CA ASN A 87 13.62 -2.61 -8.45
C ASN A 87 14.57 -1.42 -8.55
N ALA A 88 14.24 -0.42 -9.38
CA ALA A 88 15.03 0.80 -9.50
C ALA A 88 15.05 1.60 -8.18
N ALA A 89 13.89 1.82 -7.56
CA ALA A 89 13.78 2.50 -6.27
C ALA A 89 14.53 1.74 -5.16
N ARG A 90 14.41 0.41 -5.12
CA ARG A 90 15.08 -0.46 -4.16
C ARG A 90 16.61 -0.35 -4.22
N ILE A 91 17.22 -0.04 -5.37
CA ILE A 91 18.68 0.12 -5.48
C ILE A 91 19.19 1.33 -4.68
N GLY A 92 18.41 2.42 -4.60
CA GLY A 92 18.80 3.62 -3.85
C GLY A 92 18.54 3.52 -2.33
N MET A 93 17.59 2.66 -1.93
CA MET A 93 17.14 2.54 -0.55
C MET A 93 18.22 2.17 0.49
N PRO A 94 19.20 1.28 0.21
CA PRO A 94 20.25 0.99 1.17
C PRO A 94 21.00 2.23 1.66
N PHE A 95 21.21 3.24 0.82
CA PHE A 95 21.85 4.49 1.23
C PHE A 95 20.98 5.28 2.21
N ALA A 96 19.69 5.43 1.90
CA ALA A 96 18.74 6.11 2.79
C ALA A 96 18.62 5.40 4.15
N VAL A 97 18.52 4.07 4.16
CA VAL A 97 18.45 3.26 5.38
C VAL A 97 19.75 3.35 6.18
N SER A 98 20.91 3.39 5.51
CA SER A 98 22.20 3.61 6.17
C SER A 98 22.34 5.02 6.77
N GLU A 99 21.81 6.05 6.11
CA GLU A 99 21.78 7.42 6.66
C GLU A 99 20.95 7.50 7.94
N ILE A 100 19.77 6.85 7.98
CA ILE A 100 18.95 6.75 9.19
C ILE A 100 19.72 6.01 10.30
N SER A 101 20.35 4.87 9.99
CA SER A 101 21.14 4.14 10.97
C SER A 101 22.29 4.97 11.53
N ALA A 102 23.03 5.68 10.68
CA ALA A 102 24.11 6.56 11.11
C ALA A 102 23.60 7.71 12.01
N MET A 103 22.45 8.28 11.67
CA MET A 103 21.78 9.29 12.48
C MET A 103 21.40 8.72 13.86
N CYS A 104 20.78 7.53 13.92
CA CYS A 104 20.42 6.88 15.18
C CYS A 104 21.63 6.61 16.07
N HIS A 105 22.75 6.11 15.51
CA HIS A 105 23.98 5.91 16.27
C HIS A 105 24.56 7.23 16.78
N SER A 106 24.65 8.26 15.93
CA SER A 106 25.15 9.57 16.35
C SER A 106 24.28 10.20 17.45
N MET A 107 22.96 10.05 17.37
CA MET A 107 22.03 10.50 18.42
C MET A 107 22.25 9.74 19.72
N ALA A 108 22.35 8.41 19.66
CA ALA A 108 22.60 7.59 20.83
C ALA A 108 23.92 7.97 21.52
N ASP A 109 25.01 8.14 20.77
CA ASP A 109 26.31 8.55 21.30
C ASP A 109 26.25 9.89 22.02
N LYS A 110 25.54 10.87 21.44
CA LYS A 110 25.33 12.18 22.07
C LYS A 110 24.51 12.07 23.35
N LEU A 111 23.39 11.33 23.32
CA LEU A 111 22.57 11.11 24.52
C LEU A 111 23.39 10.44 25.62
N LEU A 112 24.19 9.43 25.28
CA LEU A 112 25.07 8.73 26.21
C LEU A 112 26.10 9.67 26.84
N GLY A 113 26.75 10.51 26.03
CA GLY A 113 27.69 11.51 26.52
C GLY A 113 27.04 12.52 27.46
N GLU A 114 25.83 12.96 27.15
CA GLU A 114 25.07 13.90 28.00
C GLU A 114 24.62 13.25 29.32
N MET A 115 24.16 12.00 29.28
CA MET A 115 23.79 11.25 30.49
C MET A 115 24.99 11.02 31.40
N GLN A 116 26.15 10.65 30.84
CA GLN A 116 27.39 10.48 31.59
C GLN A 116 27.84 11.78 32.28
N ARG A 117 27.71 12.92 31.58
CA ARG A 117 28.03 14.24 32.15
C ARG A 117 27.15 14.56 33.35
N LEU A 118 25.84 14.30 33.26
CA LEU A 118 24.91 14.51 34.37
C LEU A 118 25.25 13.64 35.59
N ASP A 119 25.71 12.41 35.39
CA ASP A 119 26.10 11.51 36.48
C ASP A 119 27.39 11.97 37.17
N VAL A 120 28.39 12.39 36.40
CA VAL A 120 29.63 12.96 36.97
C VAL A 120 29.37 14.25 37.72
N GLU A 121 28.53 15.14 37.17
CA GLU A 121 28.12 16.40 37.81
C GLU A 121 27.34 16.14 39.12
N ALA A 122 26.54 15.07 39.18
CA ALA A 122 25.83 14.68 40.40
C ALA A 122 26.74 14.06 41.48
N GLU A 123 27.79 13.34 41.09
CA GLU A 123 28.73 12.68 42.01
C GLU A 123 29.83 13.61 42.56
N HIS A 124 30.26 14.62 41.79
CA HIS A 124 31.38 15.50 42.14
C HIS A 124 30.97 16.84 42.78
N GLY A 125 29.68 17.09 42.96
CA GLY A 125 29.20 18.31 43.64
C GLY A 125 29.41 18.24 45.16
N GLU A 126 30.19 19.16 45.74
CA GLU A 126 30.23 19.33 47.19
C GLU A 126 28.84 19.75 47.72
N PRO A 127 28.39 19.22 48.87
CA PRO A 127 27.00 19.33 49.34
C PRO A 127 26.49 20.76 49.59
N ASP A 128 27.35 21.79 49.60
CA ASP A 128 26.96 23.20 49.75
C ASP A 128 26.95 24.01 48.44
N GLU A 129 27.42 23.45 47.30
CA GLU A 129 27.43 24.13 45.98
C GLU A 129 26.71 23.33 44.86
N VAL A 130 25.94 22.28 45.19
CA VAL A 130 25.09 21.54 44.22
C VAL A 130 23.84 22.32 43.80
N ALA A 131 23.99 23.60 43.53
CA ALA A 131 23.20 24.21 42.47
C ALA A 131 24.07 24.06 41.22
N VAL A 132 23.90 22.97 40.46
CA VAL A 132 24.27 22.99 39.03
C VAL A 132 23.74 24.31 38.52
N ASN A 133 24.64 25.24 38.17
CA ASN A 133 24.24 26.63 37.98
C ASN A 133 23.04 26.63 37.00
N PRO A 134 21.83 26.98 37.46
CA PRO A 134 20.62 26.77 36.67
C PRO A 134 20.67 27.56 35.37
N ASP A 135 21.50 28.59 35.30
CA ASP A 135 21.73 29.37 34.09
C ASP A 135 22.60 28.63 33.04
N ILE A 136 23.47 27.72 33.46
CA ILE A 136 24.21 26.83 32.55
C ILE A 136 23.27 25.77 31.95
N LEU A 137 22.39 25.15 32.75
CA LEU A 137 21.43 24.17 32.24
C LEU A 137 20.38 24.79 31.31
N LYS A 138 19.94 26.03 31.57
CA LYS A 138 19.00 26.76 30.69
C LYS A 138 19.57 27.08 29.32
N THR A 139 20.89 27.19 29.19
CA THR A 139 21.57 27.49 27.91
C THR A 139 22.03 26.23 27.19
N ARG A 140 22.14 25.10 27.90
CA ARG A 140 22.50 23.80 27.33
C ARG A 140 21.37 23.31 26.42
N ARG A 141 21.73 22.97 25.19
CA ARG A 141 20.82 22.39 24.19
C ARG A 141 21.52 21.23 23.50
N LEU A 142 20.73 20.28 23.02
CA LEU A 142 21.24 19.27 22.11
C LEU A 142 21.58 19.95 20.78
N ASP A 143 22.67 19.52 20.15
CA ASP A 143 23.04 20.02 18.83
C ASP A 143 21.91 19.79 17.83
N GLU A 144 21.75 20.71 16.88
CA GLU A 144 20.82 20.53 15.78
C GLU A 144 21.19 19.28 14.96
N ILE A 145 20.17 18.48 14.65
CA ILE A 145 20.30 17.32 13.77
C ILE A 145 19.56 17.63 12.49
N LEU A 146 20.30 17.57 11.39
CA LEU A 146 19.74 17.77 10.06
C LEU A 146 19.19 16.44 9.56
N PHE A 147 17.89 16.42 9.28
CA PHE A 147 17.26 15.30 8.60
C PHE A 147 17.81 15.19 7.17
N PRO A 148 18.33 14.03 6.73
CA PRO A 148 18.86 13.89 5.39
C PRO A 148 17.73 14.01 4.34
N ALA A 149 17.78 15.05 3.50
CA ALA A 149 16.75 15.30 2.48
C ALA A 149 16.62 14.13 1.47
N SER A 150 17.72 13.40 1.23
CA SER A 150 17.83 12.19 0.44
C SER A 150 16.92 11.06 0.91
N VAL A 151 16.67 10.95 2.22
CA VAL A 151 15.81 9.91 2.80
C VAL A 151 14.37 10.12 2.36
N ALA A 152 13.85 11.36 2.46
CA ALA A 152 12.47 11.67 2.08
C ALA A 152 12.21 11.41 0.58
N SER A 153 13.13 11.79 -0.30
CA SER A 153 12.97 11.52 -1.73
C SER A 153 13.00 10.03 -2.04
N SER A 154 13.92 9.29 -1.42
CA SER A 154 14.07 7.84 -1.64
C SER A 154 12.85 7.07 -1.13
N PHE A 155 12.34 7.41 0.06
CA PHE A 155 11.16 6.75 0.62
C PHE A 155 9.92 7.07 -0.19
N ARG A 156 9.74 8.31 -0.68
CA ARG A 156 8.61 8.65 -1.56
C ARG A 156 8.61 7.79 -2.82
N GLU A 157 9.73 7.73 -3.54
CA GLU A 157 9.85 6.93 -4.76
C GLU A 157 9.63 5.45 -4.49
N PHE A 158 10.13 4.95 -3.36
CA PHE A 158 9.95 3.56 -2.96
C PHE A 158 8.49 3.24 -2.61
N THR A 159 7.83 4.07 -1.79
CA THR A 159 6.43 3.89 -1.39
C THR A 159 5.47 3.89 -2.56
N GLU A 160 5.70 4.71 -3.60
CA GLU A 160 4.90 4.71 -4.83
C GLU A 160 4.91 3.37 -5.58
N THR A 161 5.89 2.51 -5.29
CA THR A 161 6.05 1.20 -5.94
C THR A 161 5.55 0.04 -5.08
N LEU A 162 5.18 0.29 -3.82
CA LEU A 162 4.64 -0.72 -2.93
C LEU A 162 3.17 -0.97 -3.24
N THR A 163 2.77 -2.24 -3.21
CA THR A 163 1.37 -2.66 -3.40
C THR A 163 0.74 -3.20 -2.13
N ASN A 164 1.54 -3.42 -1.09
CA ASN A 164 1.10 -3.98 0.18
C ASN A 164 0.89 -2.86 1.21
N ASP A 165 -0.33 -2.73 1.72
CA ASP A 165 -0.70 -1.70 2.68
C ASP A 165 0.10 -1.78 3.98
N THR A 166 0.50 -2.98 4.42
CA THR A 166 1.32 -3.11 5.65
C THR A 166 2.73 -2.56 5.47
N ASP A 167 3.32 -2.74 4.28
CA ASP A 167 4.64 -2.20 3.95
C ASP A 167 4.57 -0.66 3.81
N ILE A 168 3.49 -0.13 3.21
CA ILE A 168 3.23 1.32 3.11
C ILE A 168 3.03 1.93 4.50
N CYS A 169 2.25 1.28 5.36
CA CYS A 169 2.01 1.67 6.73
C CYS A 169 3.30 1.74 7.54
N HIS A 170 4.18 0.74 7.38
CA HIS A 170 5.47 0.71 8.04
C HIS A 170 6.40 1.87 7.63
N ILE A 171 6.49 2.20 6.33
CA ILE A 171 7.25 3.38 5.89
C ILE A 171 6.65 4.67 6.45
N SER A 172 5.32 4.77 6.50
CA SER A 172 4.61 5.95 7.04
C SER A 172 4.87 6.13 8.53
N GLU A 173 4.85 5.04 9.29
CA GLU A 173 5.18 5.02 10.73
C GLU A 173 6.64 5.40 10.95
N LEU A 174 7.58 4.84 10.18
CA LEU A 174 9.00 5.19 10.28
C LEU A 174 9.23 6.69 10.03
N MET A 175 8.63 7.25 8.98
CA MET A 175 8.71 8.69 8.69
C MET A 175 8.11 9.56 9.80
N SER A 176 6.99 9.11 10.38
CA SER A 176 6.32 9.83 11.46
C SER A 176 7.17 9.80 12.75
N GLN A 177 7.73 8.64 13.10
CA GLN A 177 8.63 8.48 14.24
C GLN A 177 9.91 9.31 14.06
N LEU A 178 10.47 9.37 12.84
CA LEU A 178 11.59 10.25 12.51
C LEU A 178 11.27 11.72 12.76
N GLN A 179 10.11 12.19 12.29
CA GLN A 179 9.67 13.57 12.50
C GLN A 179 9.46 13.89 14.00
N ILE A 180 8.82 12.98 14.74
CA ILE A 180 8.60 13.12 16.19
C ILE A 180 9.94 13.15 16.92
N LEU A 181 10.85 12.26 16.58
CA LEU A 181 12.20 12.21 17.15
C LEU A 181 12.94 13.52 16.93
N CYS A 182 12.98 14.04 15.70
CA CYS A 182 13.62 15.31 15.38
C CYS A 182 12.99 16.48 16.14
N ALA A 183 11.66 16.53 16.22
CA ALA A 183 10.95 17.58 16.96
C ALA A 183 11.27 17.52 18.47
N ARG A 184 11.21 16.33 19.08
CA ARG A 184 11.51 16.14 20.50
C ARG A 184 12.98 16.38 20.84
N TRP A 185 13.89 16.08 19.91
CA TRP A 185 15.30 16.39 20.01
C TRP A 185 15.54 17.91 20.04
N ALA A 186 14.98 18.63 19.07
CA ALA A 186 15.12 20.08 18.96
C ALA A 186 14.48 20.83 20.14
N SER A 187 13.40 20.30 20.71
CA SER A 187 12.70 20.88 21.87
C SER A 187 13.20 20.37 23.22
N PHE A 188 14.34 19.67 23.28
CA PHE A 188 14.84 19.12 24.53
C PHE A 188 15.35 20.23 25.45
N ASP A 189 14.94 20.20 26.72
CA ASP A 189 15.32 21.17 27.74
C ASP A 189 16.00 20.46 28.92
N PHE A 190 17.25 20.84 29.18
CA PHE A 190 18.07 20.29 30.26
C PHE A 190 17.73 20.88 31.64
N SER A 191 16.96 21.97 31.69
CA SER A 191 16.62 22.65 32.95
C SER A 191 15.52 21.93 33.76
N GLU A 192 14.89 20.89 33.20
CA GLU A 192 13.84 20.15 33.88
C GLU A 192 14.38 19.14 34.90
N ILE A 193 13.65 19.00 36.02
CA ILE A 193 13.98 18.10 37.15
C ILE A 193 14.13 16.62 36.71
N LEU A 194 13.50 16.23 35.60
CA LEU A 194 13.51 14.87 35.06
C LEU A 194 14.36 14.74 33.78
N ALA A 195 15.35 15.61 33.57
CA ALA A 195 16.20 15.60 32.37
C ALA A 195 16.77 14.21 32.05
N LYS A 196 17.27 13.46 33.05
CA LYS A 196 17.82 12.11 32.85
C LYS A 196 16.77 11.10 32.35
N ASP A 197 15.55 11.14 32.89
CA ASP A 197 14.44 10.28 32.44
C ASP A 197 13.96 10.64 31.04
N ARG A 198 14.01 11.93 30.68
CA ARG A 198 13.70 12.40 29.34
C ARG A 198 14.77 12.02 28.32
N LEU A 199 16.06 12.08 28.67
CA LEU A 199 17.16 11.57 27.83
C LEU A 199 16.99 10.08 27.55
N LEU A 200 16.66 9.30 28.59
CA LEU A 200 16.36 7.88 28.43
C LEU A 200 15.13 7.65 27.55
N SER A 201 14.09 8.46 27.72
CA SER A 201 12.90 8.39 26.85
C SER A 201 13.23 8.72 25.39
N LEU A 202 14.11 9.70 25.12
CA LEU A 202 14.62 10.00 23.79
C LEU A 202 15.44 8.83 23.21
N LEU A 203 16.26 8.16 24.03
CA LEU A 203 16.99 6.97 23.58
C LEU A 203 16.04 5.86 23.12
N PHE A 204 14.90 5.68 23.79
CA PHE A 204 13.85 4.76 23.32
C PHE A 204 13.25 5.19 21.98
N ASP A 205 13.06 6.49 21.73
CA ASP A 205 12.56 6.97 20.44
C ASP A 205 13.59 6.74 19.32
N VAL A 206 14.88 6.96 19.61
CA VAL A 206 15.99 6.62 18.69
C VAL A 206 15.97 5.12 18.36
N ALA A 207 15.79 4.26 19.37
CA ALA A 207 15.73 2.82 19.19
C ALA A 207 14.48 2.36 18.42
N LYS A 208 13.32 3.03 18.58
CA LYS A 208 12.13 2.77 17.76
C LYS A 208 12.39 3.01 16.29
N VAL A 209 12.95 4.19 15.96
CA VAL A 209 13.33 4.52 14.58
C VAL A 209 14.34 3.50 14.06
N GLY A 210 15.36 3.18 14.85
CA GLY A 210 16.38 2.20 14.47
C GLY A 210 15.80 0.80 14.23
N TYR A 211 14.85 0.36 15.06
CA TYR A 211 14.18 -0.94 14.91
C TYR A 211 13.36 -1.02 13.63
N LEU A 212 12.51 0.00 13.37
CA LEU A 212 11.73 0.08 12.13
C LEU A 212 12.66 0.09 10.91
N ASN A 213 13.73 0.86 10.96
CA ASN A 213 14.73 0.92 9.90
C ASN A 213 15.44 -0.43 9.67
N ASP A 214 15.75 -1.18 10.73
CA ASP A 214 16.36 -2.51 10.63
C ASP A 214 15.41 -3.54 9.98
N CYS A 215 14.10 -3.48 10.25
CA CYS A 215 13.10 -4.34 9.59
C CYS A 215 13.11 -4.16 8.06
N LEU A 216 13.32 -2.92 7.60
CA LEU A 216 13.41 -2.59 6.18
C LEU A 216 14.74 -3.05 5.53
N PHE A 217 15.82 -3.16 6.32
CA PHE A 217 17.19 -3.31 5.81
C PHE A 217 17.39 -4.59 4.97
N ASN A 218 16.92 -5.75 5.44
CA ASN A 218 17.07 -7.01 4.70
C ASN A 218 16.25 -7.03 3.41
N TYR A 219 15.07 -6.41 3.45
CA TYR A 219 14.25 -6.24 2.27
C TYR A 219 14.96 -5.37 1.25
N VAL A 220 15.40 -4.15 1.59
CA VAL A 220 16.01 -3.26 0.58
C VAL A 220 17.30 -3.83 -0.02
N ARG A 221 18.00 -4.72 0.70
CA ARG A 221 19.23 -5.37 0.22
C ARG A 221 19.05 -6.58 -0.70
N GLY A 222 17.82 -7.05 -0.94
CA GLY A 222 17.64 -8.27 -1.75
C GLY A 222 17.75 -9.57 -0.98
N LEU A 223 17.99 -9.54 0.33
CA LEU A 223 18.23 -10.74 1.15
C LEU A 223 16.93 -11.46 1.49
N GLU A 224 15.86 -10.69 1.69
CA GLU A 224 14.52 -11.21 1.94
C GLU A 224 13.53 -10.71 0.88
N SER A 225 12.63 -11.60 0.46
CA SER A 225 11.56 -11.32 -0.49
C SER A 225 10.19 -11.16 0.16
N LYS A 226 10.08 -11.48 1.46
CA LYS A 226 8.86 -11.28 2.25
C LYS A 226 8.68 -9.79 2.55
N GLY A 227 7.45 -9.36 2.80
CA GLY A 227 7.17 -7.99 3.27
C GLY A 227 7.94 -7.68 4.56
N PHE A 228 8.26 -6.40 4.75
CA PHE A 228 9.01 -5.90 5.90
C PHE A 228 8.11 -5.20 6.92
N GLY A 229 6.85 -4.96 6.57
CA GLY A 229 5.88 -4.27 7.41
C GLY A 229 5.60 -5.03 8.69
N VAL A 230 6.04 -4.46 9.82
CA VAL A 230 5.73 -4.96 11.17
C VAL A 230 4.58 -4.23 11.86
N VAL A 231 4.23 -3.02 11.40
CA VAL A 231 3.20 -2.17 12.02
C VAL A 231 1.83 -2.78 11.79
N GLY A 232 1.09 -3.01 12.88
CA GLY A 232 -0.20 -3.72 12.85
C GLY A 232 -0.11 -5.23 12.58
N VAL A 233 1.09 -5.79 12.45
CA VAL A 233 1.31 -7.21 12.13
C VAL A 233 1.86 -7.99 13.33
N ILE A 234 2.84 -7.42 14.04
CA ILE A 234 3.45 -8.07 15.21
C ILE A 234 2.76 -7.64 16.50
N SER A 235 2.85 -8.49 17.53
CA SER A 235 2.34 -8.15 18.86
C SER A 235 3.12 -6.99 19.48
N TYR A 236 2.48 -6.21 20.36
CA TYR A 236 3.17 -5.13 21.08
C TYR A 236 4.29 -5.65 21.97
N GLU A 237 4.15 -6.87 22.50
CA GLU A 237 5.19 -7.51 23.28
C GLU A 237 6.45 -7.76 22.43
N ASP A 238 6.28 -8.34 21.23
CA ASP A 238 7.37 -8.62 20.30
C ASP A 238 8.01 -7.32 19.79
N ALA A 239 7.20 -6.31 19.51
CA ALA A 239 7.66 -4.99 19.11
C ALA A 239 8.55 -4.35 20.18
N TRP A 240 8.08 -4.29 21.43
CA TRP A 240 8.88 -3.75 22.54
C TRP A 240 10.12 -4.58 22.84
N LYS A 241 10.07 -5.90 22.63
CA LYS A 241 11.24 -6.76 22.72
C LYS A 241 12.29 -6.36 21.68
N GLY A 242 11.90 -6.23 20.41
CA GLY A 242 12.80 -5.81 19.32
C GLY A 242 13.36 -4.41 19.52
N ILE A 243 12.53 -3.46 19.97
CA ILE A 243 12.97 -2.11 20.36
C ILE A 243 13.97 -2.18 21.52
N GLY A 244 13.72 -3.03 22.52
CA GLY A 244 14.64 -3.24 23.64
C GLY A 244 16.00 -3.77 23.18
N GLU A 245 16.01 -4.79 22.33
CA GLU A 245 17.23 -5.32 21.69
C GLU A 245 17.98 -4.21 20.93
N LYS A 246 17.25 -3.33 20.24
CA LYS A 246 17.85 -2.17 19.57
C LYS A 246 18.44 -1.15 20.55
N VAL A 247 17.77 -0.86 21.67
CA VAL A 247 18.34 0.00 22.74
C VAL A 247 19.67 -0.58 23.22
N PHE A 248 19.71 -1.87 23.53
CA PHE A 248 20.95 -2.54 23.97
C PHE A 248 22.03 -2.50 22.91
N SER A 249 21.68 -2.68 21.63
CA SER A 249 22.63 -2.56 20.51
C SER A 249 23.20 -1.15 20.36
N LEU A 250 22.43 -0.11 20.66
CA LEU A 250 22.89 1.29 20.57
C LEU A 250 23.83 1.68 21.72
N ILE A 251 23.75 1.01 22.86
CA ILE A 251 24.56 1.31 24.06
C ILE A 251 25.66 0.27 24.33
N PHE A 252 25.81 -0.73 23.46
CA PHE A 252 26.66 -1.90 23.69
C PHE A 252 28.12 -1.52 24.01
N ASP A 253 28.64 -0.46 23.41
CA ASP A 253 30.02 0.00 23.60
C ASP A 253 30.27 0.73 24.92
N ARG A 254 29.22 0.97 25.73
CA ARG A 254 29.27 1.78 26.97
C ARG A 254 28.42 1.19 28.12
N PRO A 255 28.65 -0.08 28.53
CA PRO A 255 27.83 -0.75 29.54
C PRO A 255 27.99 -0.17 30.95
N ASP A 256 29.07 0.57 31.19
CA ASP A 256 29.44 1.22 32.45
C ASP A 256 28.62 2.47 32.78
N ILE A 257 28.02 3.10 31.76
CA ILE A 257 27.26 4.36 31.92
C ILE A 257 25.81 4.10 32.34
N PHE A 258 25.29 2.89 32.14
CA PHE A 258 23.86 2.64 32.22
C PHE A 258 23.45 1.68 33.33
N ASP A 259 22.44 2.10 34.09
CA ASP A 259 21.63 1.20 34.90
C ASP A 259 20.70 0.39 33.98
N PHE A 260 21.18 -0.77 33.55
CA PHE A 260 20.39 -1.73 32.78
C PHE A 260 19.10 -2.15 33.52
N GLY A 261 19.08 -2.09 34.85
CA GLY A 261 17.89 -2.32 35.66
C GLY A 261 16.79 -1.31 35.33
N LYS A 262 17.13 -0.03 35.19
CA LYS A 262 16.19 1.05 34.82
C LYS A 262 15.65 0.90 33.40
N ILE A 263 16.50 0.55 32.42
CA ILE A 263 16.06 0.24 31.04
C ILE A 263 15.06 -0.92 31.06
N ASN A 264 15.42 -2.02 31.73
CA ASN A 264 14.57 -3.20 31.82
C ASN A 264 13.25 -2.92 32.54
N ALA A 265 13.25 -2.10 33.59
CA ALA A 265 12.04 -1.69 34.30
C ALA A 265 11.10 -0.87 33.40
N MET A 266 11.64 0.07 32.62
CA MET A 266 10.85 0.84 31.65
C MET A 266 10.27 -0.04 30.54
N LEU A 267 11.08 -0.94 29.96
CA LEU A 267 10.62 -1.91 28.96
C LEU A 267 9.54 -2.85 29.52
N LYS A 268 9.70 -3.29 30.77
CA LYS A 268 8.72 -4.13 31.45
C LYS A 268 7.41 -3.38 31.65
N ARG A 269 7.46 -2.17 32.20
CA ARG A 269 6.28 -1.30 32.37
C ARG A 269 5.54 -1.09 31.05
N ARG A 270 6.24 -0.74 29.97
CA ARG A 270 5.59 -0.51 28.65
C ARG A 270 4.93 -1.76 28.07
N ARG A 271 5.49 -2.94 28.32
CA ARG A 271 4.90 -4.23 27.95
C ARG A 271 3.67 -4.56 28.79
N GLU A 272 3.76 -4.38 30.11
CA GLU A 272 2.66 -4.65 31.05
C GLU A 272 1.47 -3.69 30.87
N ASP A 273 1.75 -2.42 30.57
CA ASP A 273 0.74 -1.39 30.34
C ASP A 273 0.02 -1.56 28.99
N GLY A 274 0.48 -2.50 28.13
CA GLY A 274 -0.07 -2.71 26.79
C GLY A 274 0.10 -1.50 25.86
N SER A 275 1.05 -0.60 26.17
CA SER A 275 1.24 0.63 25.40
C SER A 275 1.67 0.32 23.96
N SER A 276 1.00 0.93 22.98
CA SER A 276 1.39 0.78 21.58
C SER A 276 2.77 1.43 21.36
N PRO A 277 3.73 0.73 20.71
CA PRO A 277 4.98 1.37 20.31
C PRO A 277 4.79 2.30 19.11
N TRP A 278 3.65 2.19 18.41
CA TRP A 278 3.31 2.87 17.17
C TRP A 278 2.45 4.11 17.43
N LEU A 279 2.19 4.90 16.39
CA LEU A 279 1.13 5.90 16.44
C LEU A 279 -0.23 5.21 16.23
N GLU A 280 -1.16 5.44 17.16
CA GLU A 280 -2.51 4.84 17.20
C GLU A 280 -3.29 5.00 15.88
N LYS A 281 -2.97 6.01 15.06
CA LYS A 281 -3.63 6.26 13.76
C LYS A 281 -3.32 5.21 12.68
N PHE A 282 -2.27 4.42 12.86
CA PHE A 282 -1.82 3.41 11.90
C PHE A 282 -2.19 1.99 12.32
N GLU A 283 -2.98 1.84 13.38
CA GLU A 283 -3.55 0.56 13.77
C GLU A 283 -4.64 0.18 12.74
N VAL A 284 -4.40 -0.91 12.02
CA VAL A 284 -5.37 -1.49 11.09
C VAL A 284 -6.34 -2.30 11.94
N GLU A 285 -7.60 -1.86 12.03
CA GLU A 285 -8.70 -2.61 12.65
C GLU A 285 -8.98 -3.94 11.93
#